data_AF-A0A2H0V8T0-F1
#
_entry.id   AF-A0A2H0V8T0-F1
#
_cell.length_a   1.000
_cell.length_b   1.000
_cell.length_c   1.000
_cell.angle_alpha   90.00
_cell.angle_beta   90.00
_cell.angle_gamma   90.00
#
_symmetry.space_group_name_H-M   'P 1'
#
loop_
_entity.id
_entity.type
_entity.pdbx_description
1 polymer ?
#
loop_
_entity_poly.entity_id
_entity_poly.type
_entity_poly.pdbx_seq_one_letter_code
_entity_poly.pdbx_strand_id
1 'polypeptide(L)'
;MSVTTNTMTSDLNNSDQSKEIADLIIEQAYLSNLPEADKNYVRENLALQITRRLGLIIMENLNEEGRLEYSQLLENSLIPDQEKLQELLDKYIPDYAEKVKVGLDEFIKEAVASLTK
;
A
#
# COMPACT_ATOMS: atom_id res chain seq x y z
N MET A 1 20.20 8.53 3.06
CA MET A 1 20.20 7.17 3.65
C MET A 1 19.05 6.44 2.97
N SER A 2 19.36 5.49 2.08
CA SER A 2 18.34 4.76 1.30
C SER A 2 17.87 3.58 2.13
N VAL A 3 16.76 3.76 2.85
CA VAL A 3 16.11 2.67 3.58
C VAL A 3 15.26 1.87 2.58
N THR A 4 15.86 0.78 2.09
CA THR A 4 15.22 -0.53 1.94
C THR A 4 13.82 -0.63 1.30
N THR A 5 13.58 0.04 0.17
CA THR A 5 12.37 -0.21 -0.65
C THR A 5 12.38 -1.57 -1.36
N ASN A 6 13.53 -2.27 -1.39
CA ASN A 6 13.74 -3.46 -2.23
C ASN A 6 13.16 -4.78 -1.67
N THR A 7 12.76 -4.83 -0.40
CA THR A 7 12.18 -6.05 0.23
C THR A 7 10.69 -5.93 0.53
N MET A 8 10.09 -4.75 0.32
CA MET A 8 8.70 -4.52 0.71
C MET A 8 7.69 -4.86 -0.38
N THR A 9 8.07 -5.14 -1.63
CA THR A 9 7.11 -5.19 -2.75
C THR A 9 6.37 -6.51 -2.93
N SER A 10 6.85 -7.61 -2.34
CA SER A 10 6.32 -8.95 -2.64
C SER A 10 5.03 -9.31 -1.90
N ASP A 11 4.68 -8.60 -0.82
CA ASP A 11 3.63 -9.00 0.13
C ASP A 11 2.71 -7.82 0.59
N LEU A 12 2.63 -6.75 -0.21
CA LEU A 12 1.97 -5.48 0.18
C LEU A 12 0.45 -5.58 0.40
N ASN A 13 -0.12 -6.75 0.14
CA ASN A 13 -1.54 -7.02 0.34
C ASN A 13 -1.85 -7.54 1.76
N ASN A 14 -0.89 -7.51 2.69
CA ASN A 14 -1.11 -7.83 4.10
C ASN A 14 -1.24 -6.54 4.95
N SER A 15 -2.20 -6.53 5.89
CA SER A 15 -2.42 -5.41 6.82
C SER A 15 -1.19 -5.03 7.64
N ASP A 16 -0.29 -5.98 7.86
CA ASP A 16 0.92 -5.76 8.66
C ASP A 16 1.93 -4.87 7.94
N GLN A 17 2.08 -5.00 6.61
CA GLN A 17 3.02 -4.16 5.84
C GLN A 17 2.53 -2.72 5.69
N SER A 18 1.21 -2.51 5.51
CA SER A 18 0.63 -1.16 5.51
C SER A 18 0.90 -0.43 6.84
N LYS A 19 0.95 -1.16 7.97
CA LYS A 19 1.27 -0.59 9.28
C LYS A 19 2.75 -0.27 9.44
N GLU A 20 3.64 -1.12 8.93
CA GLU A 20 5.09 -0.83 8.91
C GLU A 20 5.40 0.43 8.10
N ILE A 21 4.79 0.59 6.91
CA ILE A 21 4.94 1.80 6.11
C ILE A 21 4.34 3.02 6.82
N ALA A 22 3.19 2.85 7.50
CA ALA A 22 2.62 3.92 8.32
C ALA A 22 3.55 4.36 9.45
N ASP A 23 4.25 3.43 10.11
CA ASP A 23 5.25 3.76 11.14
C ASP A 23 6.44 4.54 10.54
N LEU A 24 6.90 4.20 9.33
CA LEU A 24 7.94 4.97 8.63
C LEU A 24 7.49 6.41 8.34
N ILE A 25 6.22 6.61 7.95
CA ILE A 25 5.66 7.94 7.71
C ILE A 25 5.60 8.74 9.02
N ILE A 26 5.15 8.12 10.12
CA ILE A 26 5.08 8.74 11.45
C ILE A 26 6.46 9.18 11.91
N GLU A 27 7.49 8.34 11.71
CA GLU A 27 8.88 8.67 12.04
C GLU A 27 9.39 9.85 11.19
N GLN A 28 9.18 9.80 9.87
CA GLN A 28 9.62 10.87 8.96
C GLN A 28 8.89 12.20 9.19
N ALA A 29 7.66 12.16 9.67
CA ALA A 29 6.88 13.34 10.04
C ALA A 29 7.22 13.88 11.44
N TYR A 30 8.19 13.29 12.16
CA TYR A 30 8.55 13.63 13.54
C TYR A 30 7.38 13.50 14.54
N LEU A 31 6.44 12.60 14.27
CA LEU A 31 5.25 12.36 15.10
C LEU A 31 5.44 11.20 16.11
N SER A 32 6.65 10.64 16.22
CA SER A 32 6.94 9.51 17.12
C SER A 32 6.68 9.79 18.61
N ASN A 33 6.67 11.08 19.00
CA ASN A 33 6.45 11.54 20.37
C ASN A 33 4.98 11.78 20.71
N LEU A 34 4.05 11.53 19.78
CA LEU A 34 2.62 11.59 20.07
C LEU A 34 2.24 10.60 21.19
N PRO A 35 1.20 10.92 21.99
CA PRO A 35 0.59 9.94 22.87
C PRO A 35 0.22 8.67 22.11
N GLU A 36 0.35 7.51 22.76
CA GLU A 36 0.22 6.22 22.08
C GLU A 36 -1.15 6.04 21.41
N ALA A 37 -2.23 6.55 22.02
CA ALA A 37 -3.56 6.53 21.42
C ALA A 37 -3.64 7.32 20.11
N ASP A 38 -3.03 8.51 20.06
CA ASP A 38 -3.03 9.38 18.88
C ASP A 38 -2.14 8.78 17.79
N LYS A 39 -0.98 8.25 18.16
CA LYS A 39 -0.07 7.54 17.26
C LYS A 39 -0.74 6.32 16.62
N ASN A 40 -1.45 5.53 17.42
CA ASN A 40 -2.23 4.40 16.92
C ASN A 40 -3.32 4.85 15.95
N TYR A 41 -4.04 5.94 16.27
CA TYR A 41 -5.04 6.51 15.37
C TYR A 41 -4.42 6.96 14.04
N VAL A 42 -3.28 7.65 14.06
CA VAL A 42 -2.57 8.06 12.85
C VAL A 42 -2.09 6.85 12.06
N ARG A 43 -1.53 5.83 12.71
CA ARG A 43 -1.05 4.59 12.07
C ARG A 43 -2.17 3.88 11.33
N GLU A 44 -3.32 3.64 11.98
CA GLU A 44 -4.42 2.91 11.36
C GLU A 44 -5.00 3.70 10.16
N ASN A 45 -5.09 5.03 10.26
CA ASN A 45 -5.53 5.86 9.13
C ASN A 45 -4.55 5.85 7.96
N LEU A 46 -3.24 5.90 8.24
CA LEU A 46 -2.21 5.81 7.21
C LEU A 46 -2.21 4.42 6.57
N ALA A 47 -2.30 3.35 7.35
CA ALA A 47 -2.38 1.98 6.85
C ALA A 47 -3.57 1.80 5.90
N LEU A 48 -4.74 2.35 6.25
CA LEU A 48 -5.91 2.34 5.37
C LEU A 48 -5.69 3.11 4.07
N GLN A 49 -5.01 4.27 4.12
CA GLN A 49 -4.69 5.05 2.93
C GLN A 49 -3.68 4.32 2.03
N ILE A 50 -2.69 3.66 2.61
CA ILE A 50 -1.70 2.83 1.90
C ILE A 50 -2.40 1.69 1.16
N THR A 51 -3.28 0.95 1.85
CA THR A 51 -4.06 -0.12 1.22
C THR A 51 -4.94 0.39 0.07
N ARG A 52 -5.57 1.56 0.23
CA ARG A 52 -6.34 2.20 -0.86
C ARG A 52 -5.45 2.58 -2.04
N ARG A 53 -4.27 3.14 -1.77
CA ARG A 53 -3.30 3.52 -2.81
C ARG A 53 -2.83 2.29 -3.59
N LEU A 54 -2.56 1.18 -2.92
CA LEU A 54 -2.24 -0.09 -3.56
C LEU A 54 -3.37 -0.58 -4.47
N GLY A 55 -4.62 -0.56 -3.99
CA GLY A 55 -5.78 -0.91 -4.81
C GLY A 55 -5.93 -0.02 -6.05
N LEU A 56 -5.65 1.28 -5.93
CA LEU A 56 -5.65 2.20 -7.07
C LEU A 56 -4.55 1.86 -8.08
N ILE A 57 -3.33 1.58 -7.62
CA ILE A 57 -2.20 1.19 -8.49
C ILE A 57 -2.54 -0.08 -9.28
N ILE A 58 -3.16 -1.06 -8.62
CA ILE A 58 -3.66 -2.26 -9.30
C ILE A 58 -4.66 -1.87 -10.39
N MET A 59 -5.74 -1.17 -10.02
CA MET A 59 -6.81 -0.81 -10.95
C MET A 59 -6.37 0.05 -12.14
N GLU A 60 -5.43 0.97 -11.94
CA GLU A 60 -4.88 1.85 -12.98
C GLU A 60 -4.01 1.10 -14.00
N ASN A 61 -3.45 -0.05 -13.60
CA ASN A 61 -2.51 -0.80 -14.42
C ASN A 61 -3.08 -2.13 -14.96
N LEU A 62 -4.27 -2.52 -14.52
CA LEU A 62 -5.02 -3.61 -15.14
C LEU A 62 -5.61 -3.19 -16.48
N ASN A 63 -5.54 -4.09 -17.47
CA ASN A 63 -6.31 -4.00 -18.70
C ASN A 63 -7.79 -4.41 -18.45
N GLU A 64 -8.62 -4.41 -19.48
CA GLU A 64 -10.06 -4.73 -19.34
C GLU A 64 -10.30 -6.15 -18.80
N GLU A 65 -9.57 -7.14 -19.30
CA GLU A 65 -9.66 -8.54 -18.84
C GLU A 65 -9.20 -8.69 -17.39
N GLY A 66 -8.08 -8.05 -17.02
CA GLY A 66 -7.55 -8.05 -15.66
C GLY A 66 -8.51 -7.39 -14.67
N ARG A 67 -9.20 -6.31 -15.05
CA ARG A 67 -10.23 -5.67 -14.20
C ARG A 67 -11.43 -6.57 -13.97
N LEU A 68 -11.83 -7.34 -14.98
CA LEU A 68 -12.91 -8.32 -14.84
C LEU A 68 -12.52 -9.43 -13.86
N GLU A 69 -11.33 -10.01 -14.05
CA GLU A 69 -10.81 -11.07 -13.18
C GLU A 69 -10.61 -10.57 -11.73
N TYR A 70 -10.15 -9.33 -11.57
CA TYR A 70 -9.99 -8.71 -10.25
C TYR A 70 -11.34 -8.47 -9.57
N SER A 71 -12.36 -8.06 -10.33
CA SER A 71 -13.72 -7.89 -9.80
C SER A 71 -14.30 -9.21 -9.30
N GLN A 72 -14.14 -10.30 -10.06
CA GLN A 72 -14.57 -11.65 -9.67
C GLN A 72 -13.86 -12.15 -8.41
N LEU A 73 -12.59 -11.78 -8.25
CA LEU A 73 -11.79 -12.13 -7.08
C LEU A 73 -12.34 -11.44 -5.81
N LEU A 74 -12.90 -10.23 -5.96
CA LEU A 74 -13.53 -9.47 -4.88
C LEU A 74 -15.01 -9.80 -4.63
N GLU A 75 -15.72 -10.44 -5.58
CA GLU A 75 -17.14 -10.79 -5.44
C GLU A 75 -17.43 -11.67 -4.22
N ASN A 76 -16.45 -12.49 -3.83
CA ASN A 76 -16.59 -13.46 -2.73
C ASN A 76 -16.03 -12.95 -1.39
N SER A 77 -15.24 -11.87 -1.39
CA SER A 77 -14.63 -11.29 -0.20
C SER A 77 -14.04 -9.91 -0.50
N LEU A 78 -14.25 -8.94 0.41
CA LEU A 78 -13.60 -7.62 0.35
C LEU A 78 -12.07 -7.71 0.48
N ILE A 79 -11.57 -8.81 1.06
CA ILE A 79 -10.16 -9.12 1.12
C ILE A 79 -9.92 -10.28 0.16
N PRO A 80 -9.28 -10.03 -0.99
CA PRO A 80 -8.97 -11.07 -1.96
C PRO A 80 -8.02 -12.11 -1.36
N ASP A 81 -8.16 -13.37 -1.78
CA ASP A 81 -7.17 -14.40 -1.48
C ASP A 81 -5.79 -13.96 -2.00
N GLN A 82 -4.76 -14.03 -1.15
CA GLN A 82 -3.45 -13.48 -1.45
C GLN A 82 -2.75 -14.21 -2.60
N GLU A 83 -2.86 -15.54 -2.64
CA GLU A 83 -2.24 -16.34 -3.71
C GLU A 83 -2.89 -16.00 -5.05
N LYS A 84 -4.23 -15.96 -5.10
CA LYS A 84 -4.96 -15.58 -6.32
C LYS A 84 -4.70 -14.15 -6.75
N LEU A 85 -4.58 -13.22 -5.79
CA LEU A 85 -4.24 -11.84 -6.10
C LEU A 85 -2.83 -11.78 -6.70
N GLN A 86 -1.85 -12.48 -6.12
CA GLN A 86 -0.49 -12.51 -6.65
C GLN A 86 -0.46 -13.08 -8.07
N GLU A 87 -1.16 -14.18 -8.34
CA GLU A 87 -1.26 -14.76 -9.69
C GLU A 87 -1.83 -13.77 -10.71
N LEU A 88 -2.88 -13.03 -10.33
CA LEU A 88 -3.47 -12.00 -11.18
C LEU A 88 -2.48 -10.86 -11.46
N LEU A 89 -1.77 -10.41 -10.42
CA LEU A 89 -0.78 -9.34 -10.55
C LEU A 89 0.37 -9.76 -11.47
N ASP A 90 0.89 -10.97 -11.31
CA ASP A 90 1.96 -11.49 -12.18
C ASP A 90 1.50 -11.62 -13.64
N LYS A 91 0.23 -11.96 -13.85
CA LYS A 91 -0.38 -12.14 -15.18
C LYS A 91 -0.63 -10.81 -15.91
N TYR A 92 -1.16 -9.80 -15.22
CA TYR A 92 -1.61 -8.55 -15.85
C TYR A 92 -0.73 -7.34 -15.58
N ILE A 93 0.14 -7.40 -14.57
CA ILE A 93 1.01 -6.30 -14.12
C ILE A 93 2.43 -6.86 -13.88
N PRO A 94 3.16 -7.25 -14.94
CA PRO A 94 4.47 -7.91 -14.80
C PRO A 94 5.55 -7.05 -14.12
N ASP A 95 5.36 -5.74 -14.04
CA ASP A 95 6.20 -4.76 -13.36
C ASP A 95 5.55 -4.19 -12.09
N TYR A 96 4.63 -4.95 -11.46
CA TYR A 96 3.86 -4.52 -10.29
C TYR A 96 4.73 -3.94 -9.17
N ALA A 97 5.83 -4.62 -8.82
CA ALA A 97 6.73 -4.18 -7.76
C ALA A 97 7.27 -2.76 -8.00
N GLU A 98 7.67 -2.44 -9.23
CA GLU A 98 8.19 -1.11 -9.56
C GLU A 98 7.07 -0.06 -9.57
N LYS A 99 5.89 -0.39 -10.09
CA LYS A 99 4.71 0.49 -10.06
C LYS A 99 4.29 0.83 -8.64
N VAL A 100 4.30 -0.17 -7.76
CA VAL A 100 3.97 0.01 -6.35
C VAL A 100 5.02 0.87 -5.66
N LYS A 101 6.29 0.60 -5.89
CA LYS A 101 7.39 1.42 -5.35
C LYS A 101 7.25 2.89 -5.76
N VAL A 102 7.05 3.18 -7.05
CA VAL A 102 6.86 4.55 -7.54
C VAL A 102 5.63 5.19 -6.91
N GLY A 103 4.48 4.50 -6.94
CA GLY A 103 3.22 5.04 -6.44
C GLY A 103 3.17 5.24 -4.92
N LEU A 104 3.90 4.41 -4.16
CA LEU A 104 4.07 4.56 -2.72
C LEU A 104 5.11 5.61 -2.35
N ASP A 105 6.23 5.72 -3.07
CA ASP A 105 7.24 6.75 -2.81
C ASP A 105 6.66 8.16 -2.99
N GLU A 106 5.79 8.35 -3.99
CA GLU A 106 5.03 9.58 -4.18
C GLU A 106 4.07 9.82 -3.01
N PHE A 107 3.28 8.81 -2.65
CA PHE A 107 2.32 8.91 -1.55
C PHE A 107 2.99 9.22 -0.21
N ILE A 108 4.12 8.58 0.12
CA ILE A 108 4.86 8.81 1.36
C ILE A 108 5.30 10.27 1.43
N LYS A 109 5.85 10.84 0.35
CA LYS A 109 6.25 12.25 0.30
C LYS A 109 5.07 13.18 0.54
N GLU A 110 3.92 12.91 -0.08
CA GLU A 110 2.70 13.69 0.08
C GLU A 110 2.13 13.59 1.50
N ALA A 111 2.12 12.38 2.07
CA ALA A 111 1.62 12.11 3.42
C ALA A 111 2.49 12.83 4.47
N VAL A 112 3.82 12.71 4.39
CA VAL A 112 4.74 13.43 5.28
C VAL A 112 4.56 14.94 5.14
N ALA A 113 4.46 15.47 3.91
CA ALA A 113 4.23 16.89 3.69
C ALA A 113 2.88 17.39 4.21
N SER A 114 1.85 16.55 4.21
CA SER A 114 0.53 16.89 4.75
C SER A 114 0.51 16.89 6.29
N LEU A 115 1.34 16.06 6.93
CA LEU A 115 1.38 15.90 8.39
C LEU A 115 2.30 16.92 9.08
N THR A 116 3.18 17.57 8.32
CA THR A 116 4.20 18.53 8.81
C THR A 116 3.87 19.99 8.47
N LYS A 117 2.70 20.25 7.86
CA LYS A 117 2.14 21.59 7.65
C LYS A 117 1.40 22.07 8.90
#